data_AF-E7GAX2-F1
#
_entry.id   AF-E7GAX2-F1
#
_cell.length_a   1.000
_cell.length_b   1.000
_cell.length_c   1.000
_cell.angle_alpha   90.00
_cell.angle_beta   90.00
_cell.angle_gamma   90.00
#
_symmetry.space_group_name_H-M   'P 1'
#
loop_
_entity.id
_entity.type
_entity.pdbx_description
1 polymer ?
#
loop_
_entity_poly.entity_id
_entity_poly.type
_entity_poly.pdbx_seq_one_letter_code
_entity_poly.pdbx_strand_id
1 'polypeptide(L)' 'MNKYNLLSQRFYRFFKYLRTIGLISLVIFLGVTAFNTHNDTLTIVSYIFMVVMLSCLFECLILYGLYIVFKNKSI' A
#
# COMPACT_ATOMS: atom_id res chain seq x y z
N MET A 1 22.57 4.35 21.37
CA MET A 1 22.31 4.44 19.91
C MET A 1 21.53 3.23 19.45
N ASN A 2 20.42 3.28 18.71
CA ASN A 2 19.27 4.18 18.74
C ASN A 2 18.11 3.27 18.28
N LYS A 3 17.45 2.57 19.21
CA LYS A 3 16.45 1.53 18.91
C LYS A 3 15.36 2.03 17.95
N TYR A 4 15.03 3.32 18.06
CA TYR A 4 14.08 4.02 17.20
C TYR A 4 14.55 4.18 15.76
N ASN A 5 15.87 4.29 15.53
CA ASN A 5 16.45 4.42 14.19
C ASN A 5 16.47 3.08 13.43
N LEU A 6 16.66 1.96 14.14
CA LEU A 6 16.52 0.62 13.55
C LEU A 6 15.05 0.33 13.19
N LEU A 7 14.12 0.76 14.04
CA LEU A 7 12.69 0.59 13.83
C LEU A 7 12.19 1.44 12.65
N SER A 8 12.63 2.70 12.55
CA SER A 8 12.26 3.60 11.44
C SER A 8 12.75 3.07 10.08
N GLN A 9 13.95 2.50 10.01
CA GLN A 9 14.45 1.86 8.78
C GLN A 9 13.63 0.62 8.39
N ARG A 10 13.19 -0.18 9.35
CA ARG A 10 12.30 -1.33 9.08
C ARG A 10 10.96 -0.87 8.53
N PHE A 11 10.32 0.13 9.15
CA PHE A 11 9.06 0.69 8.64
C PHE A 11 9.21 1.27 7.24
N TYR A 12 10.34 1.93 6.94
CA TYR A 12 10.61 2.44 5.60
C TYR A 12 10.79 1.32 4.56
N ARG A 13 11.43 0.20 4.92
CA ARG A 13 11.51 -0.98 4.04
C ARG A 13 10.12 -1.59 3.79
N PHE A 14 9.29 -1.71 4.83
CA PHE A 14 7.91 -2.19 4.69
C PHE A 14 7.08 -1.28 3.78
N PHE A 15 7.19 0.04 3.94
CA PHE A 15 6.55 1.01 3.05
C PHE A 15 6.95 0.80 1.59
N LYS A 16 8.24 0.58 1.31
CA LYS A 16 8.73 0.35 -0.05
C LYS A 16 8.17 -0.94 -0.67
N TYR A 17 8.04 -1.99 0.14
CA TYR A 17 7.41 -3.25 -0.29
C TYR A 17 5.91 -3.04 -0.57
N LEU A 18 5.18 -2.42 0.36
CA LEU A 18 3.75 -2.13 0.17
C LEU A 18 3.50 -1.26 -1.06
N ARG A 19 4.33 -0.24 -1.30
CA ARG A 19 4.22 0.60 -2.49
C ARG A 19 4.37 -0.19 -3.78
N THR A 20 5.27 -1.18 -3.79
CA THR A 20 5.49 -2.04 -4.95
C THR A 20 4.29 -2.96 -5.18
N ILE A 21 3.79 -3.60 -4.13
CA ILE A 21 2.58 -4.45 -4.19
C ILE A 21 1.35 -3.62 -4.63
N GLY A 22 1.20 -2.41 -4.09
CA GLY A 22 0.12 -1.49 -4.46
C GLY A 22 0.19 -1.07 -5.93
N LEU A 23 1.37 -0.79 -6.47
CA LEU A 23 1.56 -0.50 -7.90
C LEU A 23 1.18 -1.68 -8.79
N ILE A 24 1.59 -2.90 -8.42
CA ILE A 24 1.24 -4.12 -9.16
C ILE A 24 -0.27 -4.33 -9.13
N SER A 25 -0.89 -4.18 -7.97
CA SER A 25 -2.36 -4.24 -7.80
C SER A 25 -3.07 -3.21 -8.66
N LEU A 26 -2.56 -1.97 -8.73
CA LEU A 26 -3.13 -0.89 -9.55
C LEU A 26 -3.09 -1.23 -11.04
N VAL A 27 -1.98 -1.77 -11.54
CA VAL A 27 -1.86 -2.18 -12.96
C VAL A 27 -2.86 -3.30 -13.28
N ILE A 28 -3.00 -4.30 -12.40
CA ILE A 28 -3.96 -5.39 -12.58
C ILE A 28 -5.40 -4.86 -12.54
N PHE A 29 -5.70 -3.97 -11.59
CA PHE A 29 -7.02 -3.33 -11.47
C PHE A 29 -7.39 -2.56 -12.75
N LEU A 30 -6.49 -1.73 -13.26
CA LEU A 30 -6.72 -0.96 -14.49
C LEU A 30 -6.88 -1.88 -15.70
N GLY A 31 -6.07 -2.94 -15.79
CA GLY A 31 -6.21 -3.96 -16.83
C GLY A 31 -7.58 -4.62 -16.80
N VAL A 32 -7.97 -5.19 -15.66
CA VAL A 32 -9.28 -5.84 -15.49
C VAL A 32 -10.42 -4.87 -15.77
N THR A 33 -10.33 -3.63 -15.28
CA THR A 33 -11.36 -2.60 -15.47
C THR A 33 -11.48 -2.19 -16.94
N ALA A 34 -10.38 -2.05 -17.67
CA ALA A 34 -10.40 -1.70 -19.09
C ALA A 34 -11.02 -2.80 -19.97
N PHE A 35 -10.83 -4.07 -19.60
CA PHE A 35 -11.46 -5.20 -20.30
C PHE A 35 -12.88 -5.51 -19.82
N ASN A 36 -13.37 -4.82 -18.80
CA ASN A 36 -14.68 -5.05 -18.19
C ASN A 36 -15.84 -4.39 -18.97
N THR A 37 -15.96 -4.69 -20.26
CA THR A 37 -17.11 -4.26 -21.07
C THR A 37 -18.22 -5.31 -20.95
N HIS A 38 -19.23 -5.06 -20.11
CA HIS A 38 -20.45 -5.87 -19.97
C HIS A 38 -20.30 -7.28 -19.34
N ASN A 39 -19.41 -7.48 -18.35
CA ASN A 39 -19.35 -8.75 -17.60
C ASN A 39 -19.43 -8.54 -16.07
N ASP A 40 -20.48 -9.05 -15.44
CA ASP A 40 -20.70 -8.94 -13.99
C ASP A 40 -19.57 -9.58 -13.18
N THR A 41 -18.94 -10.63 -13.70
CA THR A 41 -17.83 -11.34 -13.04
C THR A 41 -16.59 -10.46 -12.93
N LEU A 42 -16.21 -9.76 -14.00
CA LEU A 42 -15.05 -8.85 -13.99
C LEU A 42 -15.31 -7.60 -13.14
N THR A 43 -16.57 -7.20 -13.02
CA THR A 43 -16.98 -6.06 -12.17
C THR A 43 -16.74 -6.36 -10.70
N ILE A 44 -17.12 -7.56 -10.23
CA ILE A 44 -16.82 -8.01 -8.86
C ILE A 44 -15.32 -8.08 -8.62
N VAL A 45 -14.55 -8.62 -9.58
CA VAL A 45 -13.10 -8.70 -9.47
C VAL A 45 -12.47 -7.31 -9.36
N SER A 46 -12.91 -6.35 -10.17
CA SER A 46 -12.44 -4.95 -10.09
C SER A 46 -12.72 -4.35 -8.71
N TYR A 47 -13.90 -4.60 -8.12
CA TYR A 47 -14.26 -4.10 -6.79
C TYR A 47 -13.36 -4.67 -5.69
N ILE A 48 -13.01 -5.96 -5.77
CA ILE A 48 -12.07 -6.59 -4.83
C ILE A 48 -10.70 -5.91 -4.92
N PHE A 49 -10.18 -5.70 -6.13
CA PHE A 49 -8.90 -5.01 -6.33
C PHE A 49 -8.93 -3.55 -5.86
N MET A 50 -10.06 -2.87 -6.00
CA MET A 50 -10.24 -1.52 -5.46
C MET A 50 -10.14 -1.50 -3.93
N VAL A 51 -10.78 -2.45 -3.23
CA VAL A 51 -10.69 -2.57 -1.77
C VAL A 51 -9.25 -2.91 -1.34
N VAL A 52 -8.56 -3.80 -2.06
CA VAL A 52 -7.15 -4.13 -1.80
C VAL A 52 -6.26 -2.90 -1.97
N MET A 53 -6.47 -2.09 -3.01
CA MET A 53 -5.75 -0.83 -3.19
C MET A 53 -6.00 0.15 -2.04
N LEU A 54 -7.25 0.29 -1.60
CA LEU A 54 -7.61 1.17 -0.49
C LEU A 54 -6.91 0.76 0.81
N SER A 55 -6.90 -0.54 1.12
CA SER A 55 -6.19 -1.10 2.27
C SER A 55 -4.68 -0.87 2.19
N CYS A 56 -4.07 -1.07 1.02
CA CYS A 56 -2.65 -0.78 0.80
C CYS A 56 -2.30 0.70 1.01
N LEU A 57 -3.16 1.62 0.57
CA LEU A 57 -2.99 3.06 0.78
C LEU A 57 -3.08 3.41 2.27
N PHE A 58 -4.04 2.81 2.99
CA PHE A 58 -4.21 3.02 4.42
C PHE A 58 -2.98 2.53 5.21
N GLU A 59 -2.47 1.34 4.90
CA GLU A 59 -1.25 0.82 5.51
C GLU A 59 -0.01 1.67 5.18
N CYS A 60 0.08 2.22 3.96
CA CYS A 60 1.13 3.17 3.59
C CYS A 60 1.10 4.43 4.44
N LEU A 61 -0.09 4.99 4.71
CA LEU A 61 -0.28 6.15 5.59
C LEU A 61 0.14 5.83 7.03
N ILE A 62 -0.25 4.67 7.56
CA ILE A 62 0.13 4.24 8.91
C ILE A 62 1.65 4.08 9.03
N LEU A 63 2.27 3.39 8.07
CA LEU A 63 3.73 3.17 8.05
C LEU A 63 4.49 4.50 7.96
N TYR A 64 4.01 5.44 7.16
CA TYR A 64 4.60 6.77 7.03
C TYR A 64 4.42 7.60 8.32
N GLY A 65 3.24 7.55 8.94
CA GLY A 65 2.97 8.20 10.22
C GLY A 65 3.87 7.66 11.34
N LEU A 66 4.00 6.33 11.44
CA LEU A 66 4.92 5.69 12.39
C LEU A 66 6.38 6.10 12.13
N TYR A 67 6.81 6.16 10.87
CA TYR A 67 8.14 6.64 10.51
C TYR A 67 8.40 8.05 11.04
N ILE A 68 7.46 9.00 10.86
CA ILE A 68 7.58 10.38 11.37
C ILE A 68 7.66 10.39 12.89
N VAL A 69 6.76 9.70 13.57
CA VAL A 69 6.71 9.67 15.05
C VAL A 69 8.01 9.11 15.62
N PHE A 70 8.50 7.99 15.09
CA PHE A 70 9.75 7.38 15.55
C PHE A 70 10.99 8.20 15.19
N LYS A 71 10.99 8.92 14.06
CA LYS A 71 12.07 9.83 13.69
C LYS A 71 12.11 11.04 14.63
N ASN A 72 10.96 11.63 14.98
CA ASN A 72 10.91 12.76 15.92
C ASN A 72 11.28 12.34 17.35
N LYS A 73 10.95 11.12 17.78
CA LYS A 73 11.35 10.58 19.10
C LYS A 73 12.82 10.19 19.22
N SER A 74 13.52 10.14 18.09
CA SER A 74 14.93 9.73 17.97
C SER A 74 15.89 10.93 18.00
N ILE A 75 15.36 12.16 17.94
CA ILE A 75 16.10 13.42 18.07
C ILE A 75 16.02 13.84 19.53
#